data_AF-A0A7Y6ADK6-F1
#
_entry.id   AF-A0A7Y6ADK6-F1
#
_cell.length_a   1.000
_cell.length_b   1.000
_cell.length_c   1.000
_cell.angle_alpha   90.00
_cell.angle_beta   90.00
_cell.angle_gamma   90.00
#
_symmetry.space_group_name_H-M   'P 1'
#
loop_
_entity.id
_entity.type
_entity.pdbx_description
1 polymer ?
#
loop_
_entity_poly.entity_id
_entity_poly.type
_entity_poly.pdbx_seq_one_letter_code
_entity_poly.pdbx_strand_id
1 'polypeptide(L)'
;MYRDDAQVVRDLTVLHRIAPVAPRAPVGVALTGFLTPPFGPVRAQVGVVTRHEDRVDARTADASTAFTHSQRAVRIDLRALDPVDTPDVVTAAIDQFAPVFPLGTTQVADLAGHDPAQTGDTLRYTVTHRNNGLDAAGGPVVTDRLPDGVTYLAGTLRALDGPAPGPRTDQAGDDGGEYDVADRTVRMRVGTGADALRGGLLRPGETAAFTFDVVVDPDAPETLANTAHIDYDALGTLTGQDGDPATTRVAVTPADEPPTPAAENAAPRTAAPPPGTDPHPAASARARPVPVLTAFCALIVIALAIVAVAVLRSRNMAPVARTGRHRR
;
A
#
# COMPACT_ATOMS: atom_id res chain seq x y z
N MET A 1 -29.19 3.33 -4.05
CA MET A 1 -28.14 3.88 -4.92
C MET A 1 -27.25 2.71 -5.31
N TYR A 2 -27.30 2.26 -6.56
CA TYR A 2 -26.46 1.14 -7.03
C TYR A 2 -25.06 1.72 -7.28
N ARG A 3 -24.11 1.35 -6.45
CA ARG A 3 -22.69 1.69 -6.58
C ARG A 3 -21.96 0.38 -6.80
N ASP A 4 -21.26 0.29 -7.92
CA ASP A 4 -20.38 -0.83 -8.22
C ASP A 4 -18.95 -0.37 -7.90
N ASP A 5 -18.42 -0.82 -6.77
CA ASP A 5 -17.08 -0.45 -6.31
C ASP A 5 -15.96 -1.07 -7.17
N ALA A 6 -16.29 -1.96 -8.12
CA ALA A 6 -15.34 -2.49 -9.10
C ALA A 6 -15.16 -1.58 -10.34
N GLN A 7 -15.99 -0.55 -10.51
CA GLN A 7 -15.90 0.40 -11.62
C GLN A 7 -15.07 1.62 -11.22
N VAL A 8 -14.20 2.07 -12.13
CA VAL A 8 -13.45 3.32 -11.97
C VAL A 8 -14.42 4.49 -12.01
N VAL A 9 -14.21 5.50 -11.16
CA VAL A 9 -15.00 6.73 -11.20
C VAL A 9 -14.81 7.39 -12.56
N ARG A 10 -15.90 7.92 -13.15
CA ARG A 10 -15.86 8.58 -14.44
C ARG A 10 -16.41 9.98 -14.35
N ASP A 11 -15.75 10.90 -15.05
CA ASP A 11 -16.31 12.20 -15.37
C ASP A 11 -17.17 12.07 -16.64
N LEU A 12 -18.46 12.38 -16.55
CA LEU A 12 -19.39 12.30 -17.67
C LEU A 12 -19.90 13.69 -18.04
N THR A 13 -19.50 14.13 -19.23
CA THR A 13 -20.03 15.35 -19.85
C THR A 13 -21.06 14.98 -20.91
N VAL A 14 -22.22 15.63 -20.89
CA VAL A 14 -23.27 15.47 -21.91
C VAL A 14 -23.62 16.84 -22.50
N LEU A 15 -23.41 17.00 -23.80
CA LEU A 15 -23.84 18.16 -24.55
C LEU A 15 -25.04 17.81 -25.42
N HIS A 16 -26.07 18.66 -25.38
CA HIS A 16 -27.29 18.54 -26.18
C HIS A 16 -27.37 19.67 -27.20
N ARG A 17 -28.05 19.41 -28.33
CA ARG A 17 -28.30 20.38 -29.44
C ARG A 17 -27.03 20.89 -30.09
N ILE A 18 -26.38 20.02 -30.85
CA ILE A 18 -25.22 20.40 -31.67
C ILE A 18 -25.71 20.83 -33.06
N ALA A 19 -25.01 21.79 -33.66
CA ALA A 19 -25.34 22.28 -35.00
C ALA A 19 -25.20 21.15 -36.05
N PRO A 20 -25.98 21.17 -37.15
CA PRO A 20 -25.89 20.17 -38.20
C PRO A 20 -24.45 20.06 -38.75
N VAL A 21 -23.95 18.84 -38.90
CA VAL A 21 -22.58 18.57 -39.37
C VAL A 21 -22.62 18.16 -40.83
N ALA A 22 -21.93 18.91 -41.69
CA ALA A 22 -21.87 18.60 -43.12
C ALA A 22 -20.68 17.68 -43.45
N PRO A 23 -20.80 16.78 -44.44
CA PRO A 23 -19.76 15.80 -44.78
C PRO A 23 -18.44 16.41 -45.33
N ARG A 24 -18.47 17.69 -45.71
CA ARG A 24 -17.34 18.41 -46.34
C ARG A 24 -16.59 19.37 -45.40
N ALA A 25 -17.11 19.66 -44.21
CA ALA A 25 -16.43 20.52 -43.24
C ALA A 25 -16.67 19.97 -41.82
N PRO A 26 -15.62 19.58 -41.09
CA PRO A 26 -15.78 19.15 -39.72
C PRO A 26 -16.34 20.29 -38.86
N VAL A 27 -17.21 19.96 -37.92
CA VAL A 27 -17.72 20.90 -36.92
C VAL A 27 -16.97 20.65 -35.62
N GLY A 28 -16.22 21.65 -35.18
CA GLY A 28 -15.51 21.59 -33.91
C GLY A 28 -16.46 21.84 -32.73
N VAL A 29 -16.66 20.82 -31.91
CA VAL A 29 -17.45 20.86 -30.68
C VAL A 29 -16.50 21.06 -29.50
N ALA A 30 -16.74 22.09 -28.69
CA ALA A 30 -16.01 22.29 -27.44
C ALA A 30 -16.69 21.48 -26.33
N LEU A 31 -16.02 20.42 -25.88
CA LEU A 31 -16.39 19.72 -24.65
C LEU A 31 -15.75 20.45 -23.48
N THR A 32 -16.52 20.74 -22.45
CA THR A 32 -16.08 21.46 -21.24
C THR A 32 -16.76 20.89 -20.02
N GLY A 33 -16.20 21.12 -18.83
CA GLY A 33 -16.81 20.70 -17.56
C GLY A 33 -16.34 19.35 -17.06
N PHE A 34 -15.28 18.80 -17.65
CA PHE A 34 -14.56 17.64 -17.14
C PHE A 34 -13.22 18.03 -16.52
N LEU A 35 -12.57 17.11 -15.82
CA LEU A 35 -11.15 17.20 -15.47
C LEU A 35 -10.44 15.89 -15.83
N THR A 36 -9.49 15.96 -16.76
CA THR A 36 -8.59 14.81 -17.00
C THR A 36 -7.60 14.66 -15.86
N PRO A 37 -7.13 13.43 -15.58
CA PRO A 37 -6.08 13.21 -14.59
C PRO A 37 -4.87 14.13 -14.82
N PRO A 38 -4.26 14.69 -13.76
CA PRO A 38 -3.09 15.55 -13.86
C PRO A 38 -1.83 14.77 -14.23
N PHE A 39 -1.79 13.48 -13.94
CA PHE A 39 -0.71 12.56 -14.29
C PHE A 39 -1.32 11.20 -14.71
N GLY A 40 -0.48 10.19 -14.96
CA GLY A 40 -0.96 8.85 -15.30
C GLY A 40 -1.58 8.72 -16.71
N PRO A 41 -2.24 7.60 -17.04
CA PRO A 41 -2.90 7.43 -18.32
C PRO A 41 -4.21 8.22 -18.34
N VAL A 42 -4.54 8.83 -19.48
CA VAL A 42 -5.89 9.35 -19.74
C VAL A 42 -6.63 8.30 -20.56
N ARG A 43 -7.74 7.76 -20.03
CA ARG A 43 -8.65 6.91 -20.80
C ARG A 43 -9.95 7.66 -21.00
N ALA A 44 -10.28 7.94 -22.25
CA ALA A 44 -11.45 8.72 -22.61
C ALA A 44 -12.24 8.03 -23.73
N GLN A 45 -13.55 8.03 -23.60
CA GLN A 45 -14.47 7.60 -24.65
C GLN A 45 -15.39 8.76 -25.01
N VAL A 46 -15.62 8.93 -26.30
CA VAL A 46 -16.56 9.92 -26.82
C VAL A 46 -17.67 9.18 -27.53
N GLY A 47 -18.90 9.48 -27.13
CA GLY A 47 -20.12 8.99 -27.73
C GLY A 47 -20.78 10.08 -28.57
N VAL A 48 -21.34 9.71 -29.71
CA VAL A 48 -22.18 10.58 -30.54
C VAL A 48 -23.47 9.84 -30.82
N VAL A 49 -24.59 10.52 -30.57
CA VAL A 49 -25.91 10.05 -30.97
C VAL A 49 -26.35 10.90 -32.16
N THR A 50 -26.60 10.25 -33.29
CA THR A 50 -27.15 10.88 -34.50
C THR A 50 -28.60 10.49 -34.66
N ARG A 51 -29.40 11.42 -35.19
CA ARG A 51 -30.76 11.15 -35.62
C ARG A 51 -30.86 11.30 -37.14
N HIS A 52 -31.40 10.27 -37.78
CA HIS A 52 -31.74 10.23 -39.19
C HIS A 52 -33.24 9.92 -39.31
N GLU A 53 -34.06 10.95 -39.56
CA GLU A 53 -35.53 10.82 -39.59
C GLU A 53 -36.07 10.16 -38.30
N ASP A 54 -36.54 8.91 -38.38
CA ASP A 54 -37.08 8.11 -37.25
C ASP A 54 -36.05 7.17 -36.61
N ARG A 55 -34.81 7.15 -37.11
CA ARG A 55 -33.74 6.27 -36.62
C ARG A 55 -32.76 7.05 -35.74
N VAL A 56 -32.44 6.47 -34.59
CA VAL A 56 -31.39 6.95 -33.70
C VAL A 56 -30.24 5.96 -33.75
N ASP A 57 -29.06 6.43 -34.16
CA ASP A 57 -27.84 5.64 -34.15
C ASP A 57 -26.87 6.22 -33.12
N ALA A 58 -26.16 5.35 -32.40
CA ALA A 58 -25.14 5.73 -31.43
C ALA A 58 -23.80 5.12 -31.83
N ARG A 59 -22.75 5.94 -31.75
CA ARG A 59 -21.36 5.54 -31.99
C ARG A 59 -20.51 5.95 -30.80
N THR A 60 -19.62 5.08 -30.37
CA THR A 60 -18.60 5.40 -29.38
C THR A 60 -17.24 5.15 -29.98
N ALA A 61 -16.28 6.02 -29.69
CA ALA A 61 -14.89 5.88 -30.08
C ALA A 61 -13.98 6.08 -28.87
N ASP A 62 -12.85 5.38 -28.88
CA ASP A 62 -11.72 5.70 -28.01
C ASP A 62 -11.17 7.06 -28.44
N ALA A 63 -11.11 7.99 -27.49
CA ALA A 63 -10.62 9.34 -27.68
C ALA A 63 -9.41 9.63 -26.78
N SER A 64 -8.82 8.62 -26.13
CA SER A 64 -7.77 8.78 -25.12
C SER A 64 -6.59 9.64 -25.57
N THR A 65 -6.22 9.61 -26.86
CA THR A 65 -5.13 10.40 -27.43
C THR A 65 -5.47 11.86 -27.72
N ALA A 66 -6.77 12.22 -27.74
CA ALA A 66 -7.24 13.58 -27.97
C ALA A 66 -7.26 14.43 -26.68
N PHE A 67 -7.13 13.78 -25.52
CA PHE A 67 -7.11 14.43 -24.22
C PHE A 67 -5.68 14.46 -23.66
N THR A 68 -5.32 15.58 -23.05
CA THR A 68 -4.05 15.79 -22.35
C THR A 68 -4.30 15.93 -20.85
N HIS A 69 -3.25 15.89 -20.04
CA HIS A 69 -3.35 16.02 -18.58
C HIS A 69 -3.88 17.37 -18.12
N SER A 70 -4.56 17.40 -16.96
CA SER A 70 -5.10 18.62 -16.32
C SER A 70 -6.02 19.47 -17.21
N GLN A 71 -6.60 18.85 -18.24
CA GLN A 71 -7.42 19.52 -19.23
C GLN A 71 -8.87 19.63 -18.72
N ARG A 72 -9.47 20.80 -18.90
CA ARG A 72 -10.87 21.09 -18.53
C ARG A 72 -11.79 21.30 -19.73
N ALA A 73 -11.20 21.35 -20.91
CA ALA A 73 -11.89 21.60 -22.17
C ALA A 73 -11.09 20.99 -23.33
N VAL A 74 -11.75 20.32 -24.26
CA VAL A 74 -11.16 19.81 -25.50
C VAL A 74 -12.05 20.17 -26.68
N ARG A 75 -11.44 20.38 -27.85
CA ARG A 75 -12.19 20.52 -29.10
C ARG A 75 -12.17 19.20 -29.85
N ILE A 76 -13.34 18.69 -30.19
CA ILE A 76 -13.50 17.49 -31.02
C ILE A 76 -14.14 17.87 -32.34
N ASP A 77 -13.50 17.48 -33.42
CA ASP A 77 -14.01 17.68 -34.76
C ASP A 77 -14.91 16.51 -35.16
N LEU A 78 -16.19 16.81 -35.32
CA LEU A 78 -17.17 15.84 -35.82
C LEU A 78 -17.24 15.92 -37.34
N ARG A 79 -17.22 14.76 -37.98
CA ARG A 79 -17.41 14.65 -39.43
C ARG A 79 -18.49 13.61 -39.72
N ALA A 80 -19.57 14.05 -40.35
CA ALA A 80 -20.59 13.15 -40.84
C ALA A 80 -20.05 12.37 -42.05
N LEU A 81 -20.29 11.06 -42.07
CA LEU A 81 -20.00 10.22 -43.23
C LEU A 81 -21.12 10.37 -44.28
N ASP A 82 -22.36 10.57 -43.82
CA ASP A 82 -23.53 10.79 -44.66
C ASP A 82 -24.17 12.17 -44.44
N PRO A 83 -24.69 12.84 -45.50
CA PRO A 83 -25.18 14.23 -45.41
C PRO A 83 -26.41 14.44 -44.53
N VAL A 84 -27.10 13.37 -44.14
CA VAL A 84 -28.37 13.40 -43.41
C VAL A 84 -28.17 13.12 -41.91
N ASP A 85 -26.97 12.69 -41.50
CA ASP A 85 -26.66 12.45 -40.08
C ASP A 85 -26.47 13.78 -39.33
N THR A 86 -27.45 14.12 -38.49
CA THR A 86 -27.33 15.25 -37.58
C THR A 86 -26.99 14.75 -36.17
N PRO A 87 -25.85 15.14 -35.58
CA PRO A 87 -25.55 14.78 -34.21
C PRO A 87 -26.46 15.58 -33.27
N ASP A 88 -27.23 14.87 -32.45
CA ASP A 88 -28.17 15.46 -31.49
C ASP A 88 -27.51 15.60 -30.11
N VAL A 89 -26.72 14.58 -29.73
CA VAL A 89 -26.04 14.50 -28.44
C VAL A 89 -24.59 14.07 -28.66
N VAL A 90 -23.67 14.74 -27.97
CA VAL A 90 -22.30 14.25 -27.78
C VAL A 90 -22.05 14.04 -26.30
N THR A 91 -21.50 12.88 -25.99
CA THR A 91 -21.09 12.51 -24.65
C THR A 91 -19.58 12.33 -24.60
N ALA A 92 -18.98 12.66 -23.47
CA ALA A 92 -17.60 12.30 -23.16
C ALA A 92 -17.57 11.66 -21.78
N ALA A 93 -16.97 10.48 -21.70
CA ALA A 93 -16.73 9.76 -20.47
C ALA A 93 -15.21 9.61 -20.28
N ILE A 94 -14.69 10.08 -19.16
CA ILE A 94 -13.26 10.07 -18.86
C ILE A 94 -13.06 9.28 -17.58
N ASP A 95 -12.24 8.23 -17.63
CA ASP A 95 -11.87 7.46 -16.44
C ASP A 95 -11.00 8.34 -15.54
N GLN A 96 -11.37 8.43 -14.27
CA GLN A 96 -10.59 9.08 -13.22
C GLN A 96 -9.78 8.03 -12.47
N PHE A 97 -8.48 8.02 -12.71
CA PHE A 97 -7.56 7.22 -11.91
C PHE A 97 -7.19 7.97 -10.63
N ALA A 98 -6.89 7.21 -9.59
CA ALA A 98 -6.40 7.75 -8.34
C ALA A 98 -5.10 7.02 -7.94
N PRO A 99 -4.22 7.67 -7.17
CA PRO A 99 -3.21 6.96 -6.40
C PRO A 99 -3.87 5.98 -5.46
N VAL A 100 -3.23 4.83 -5.23
CA VAL A 100 -3.74 3.82 -4.31
C VAL A 100 -2.58 3.33 -3.47
N PHE A 101 -2.69 3.53 -2.16
CA PHE A 101 -1.74 3.04 -1.16
C PHE A 101 -2.45 1.96 -0.34
N PRO A 102 -2.50 0.71 -0.83
CA PRO A 102 -2.95 -0.39 0.00
C PRO A 102 -1.88 -0.65 1.08
N LEU A 103 -2.28 -1.19 2.24
CA LEU A 103 -1.46 -1.54 3.40
C LEU A 103 0.02 -1.20 3.23
N GLY A 104 0.41 -0.02 3.69
CA GLY A 104 1.83 0.30 3.83
C GLY A 104 2.49 -0.72 4.75
N THR A 105 3.80 -0.93 4.59
CA THR A 105 4.54 -1.88 5.41
C THR A 105 5.46 -1.13 6.36
N THR A 106 5.28 -1.37 7.66
CA THR A 106 6.24 -0.98 8.67
C THR A 106 6.94 -2.25 9.16
N GLN A 107 8.25 -2.32 8.94
CA GLN A 107 9.09 -3.37 9.51
C GLN A 107 9.84 -2.81 10.71
N VAL A 108 10.14 -3.69 11.65
CA VAL A 108 10.88 -3.37 12.86
C VAL A 108 11.94 -4.42 13.07
N ALA A 109 13.14 -3.98 13.37
CA ALA A 109 14.25 -4.83 13.75
C ALA A 109 14.82 -4.30 15.06
N ASP A 110 14.90 -5.14 16.07
CA ASP A 110 15.76 -4.86 17.21
C ASP A 110 17.22 -5.06 16.80
N LEU A 111 18.02 -4.01 16.96
CA LEU A 111 19.44 -4.02 16.61
C LEU A 111 20.30 -4.82 17.59
N ALA A 112 19.81 -5.08 18.81
CA ALA A 112 20.44 -6.00 19.77
C ALA A 112 20.12 -7.47 19.46
N GLY A 113 19.00 -7.72 18.76
CA GLY A 113 18.57 -9.05 18.33
C GLY A 113 17.76 -9.82 19.36
N HIS A 114 17.20 -9.15 20.37
CA HIS A 114 16.27 -9.75 21.31
C HIS A 114 14.89 -9.98 20.66
N ASP A 115 14.23 -11.07 21.05
CA ASP A 115 12.86 -11.40 20.66
C ASP A 115 12.18 -12.12 21.84
N PRO A 116 11.32 -11.44 22.63
CA PRO A 116 10.83 -10.07 22.46
C PRO A 116 11.90 -8.99 22.73
N ALA A 117 11.64 -7.77 22.27
CA ALA A 117 12.53 -6.63 22.53
C ALA A 117 12.55 -6.29 24.03
N GLN A 118 13.64 -5.68 24.50
CA GLN A 118 13.82 -5.29 25.88
C GLN A 118 13.83 -3.76 26.05
N THR A 119 13.48 -3.29 27.25
CA THR A 119 13.66 -1.87 27.60
C THR A 119 15.13 -1.47 27.46
N GLY A 120 15.41 -0.36 26.78
CA GLY A 120 16.76 0.09 26.43
C GLY A 120 17.26 -0.38 25.06
N ASP A 121 16.57 -1.32 24.40
CA ASP A 121 16.94 -1.74 23.05
C ASP A 121 16.72 -0.63 22.03
N THR A 122 17.51 -0.67 20.95
CA THR A 122 17.33 0.23 19.81
C THR A 122 16.55 -0.50 18.71
N LEU A 123 15.34 -0.01 18.44
CA LEU A 123 14.49 -0.52 17.37
C LEU A 123 14.68 0.32 16.12
N ARG A 124 15.00 -0.33 15.00
CA ARG A 124 14.98 0.28 13.67
C ARG A 124 13.65 0.07 13.00
N TYR A 125 12.93 1.15 12.74
CA TYR A 125 11.74 1.13 11.90
C TYR A 125 12.10 1.33 10.43
N THR A 126 11.45 0.59 9.55
CA THR A 126 11.50 0.78 8.10
C THR A 126 10.08 0.95 7.58
N VAL A 127 9.76 2.13 7.08
CA VAL A 127 8.43 2.49 6.59
C VAL A 127 8.45 2.46 5.07
N THR A 128 7.47 1.78 4.46
CA THR A 128 7.36 1.62 3.01
C THR A 128 5.94 1.86 2.53
N HIS A 129 5.78 2.79 1.60
CA HIS A 129 4.53 3.04 0.87
C HIS A 129 4.78 2.91 -0.62
N ARG A 130 3.92 2.14 -1.31
CA ARG A 130 3.98 1.99 -2.77
C ARG A 130 2.70 2.49 -3.39
N ASN A 131 2.83 3.35 -4.39
CA ASN A 131 1.69 3.77 -5.17
C ASN A 131 1.31 2.64 -6.15
N ASN A 132 0.31 1.85 -5.79
CA ASN A 132 -0.24 0.77 -6.62
C ASN A 132 -1.42 1.24 -7.49
N GLY A 133 -1.74 2.53 -7.44
CA GLY A 133 -2.76 3.15 -8.28
C GLY A 133 -2.29 3.32 -9.72
N LEU A 134 -3.15 3.94 -10.53
CA LEU A 134 -2.86 4.26 -11.92
C LEU A 134 -2.58 5.76 -12.13
N ASP A 135 -2.79 6.60 -11.11
CA ASP A 135 -2.40 8.00 -11.10
C ASP A 135 -1.24 8.27 -10.13
N ALA A 136 -0.48 9.33 -10.37
CA ALA A 136 0.62 9.74 -9.49
C ALA A 136 0.09 10.50 -8.27
N ALA A 137 0.68 10.26 -7.10
CA ALA A 137 0.44 11.04 -5.90
C ALA A 137 1.27 12.32 -5.95
N GLY A 138 0.62 13.48 -5.94
CA GLY A 138 1.27 14.79 -5.89
C GLY A 138 1.53 15.21 -4.44
N GLY A 139 2.68 15.83 -4.18
CA GLY A 139 3.03 16.34 -2.86
C GLY A 139 3.02 15.32 -1.72
N PRO A 140 3.40 14.03 -1.91
CA PRO A 140 3.18 13.04 -0.87
C PRO A 140 4.07 13.29 0.36
N VAL A 141 3.47 13.17 1.54
CA VAL A 141 4.13 13.30 2.84
C VAL A 141 3.78 12.08 3.67
N VAL A 142 4.78 11.37 4.16
CA VAL A 142 4.60 10.27 5.12
C VAL A 142 4.80 10.81 6.53
N THR A 143 3.85 10.55 7.42
CA THR A 143 3.91 10.93 8.83
C THR A 143 3.85 9.69 9.72
N ASP A 144 4.74 9.58 10.68
CA ASP A 144 4.77 8.50 11.65
C ASP A 144 4.83 9.09 13.06
N ARG A 145 3.71 8.99 13.79
CA ARG A 145 3.63 9.47 15.17
C ARG A 145 4.06 8.34 16.09
N LEU A 146 5.19 8.52 16.75
CA LEU A 146 5.78 7.50 17.60
C LEU A 146 4.84 7.19 18.78
N PRO A 147 4.66 5.90 19.12
CA PRO A 147 3.90 5.53 20.31
C PRO A 147 4.58 6.01 21.59
N ASP A 148 3.81 6.05 22.67
CA ASP A 148 4.41 6.19 24.00
C ASP A 148 5.27 4.96 24.34
N GLY A 149 6.33 5.15 25.14
CA GLY A 149 7.28 4.10 25.49
C GLY A 149 8.46 3.96 24.52
N VAL A 150 8.62 4.86 23.55
CA VAL A 150 9.86 4.96 22.76
C VAL A 150 10.36 6.39 22.63
N THR A 151 11.68 6.54 22.61
CA THR A 151 12.37 7.81 22.35
C THR A 151 13.07 7.79 21.00
N TYR A 152 12.79 8.78 20.14
CA TYR A 152 13.45 8.94 18.85
C TYR A 152 14.97 9.15 18.97
N LEU A 153 15.76 8.46 18.14
CA LEU A 153 17.21 8.63 18.09
C LEU A 153 17.60 9.59 16.95
N ALA A 154 18.01 10.81 17.32
CA ALA A 154 18.38 11.85 16.35
C ALA A 154 19.55 11.46 15.44
N GLY A 155 19.51 11.91 14.20
CA GLY A 155 20.49 11.66 13.14
C GLY A 155 20.33 10.30 12.46
N THR A 156 19.24 9.58 12.72
CA THR A 156 19.00 8.23 12.17
C THR A 156 18.00 8.21 11.03
N LEU A 157 17.23 9.28 10.81
CA LEU A 157 16.31 9.35 9.67
C LEU A 157 17.09 9.27 8.36
N ARG A 158 16.70 8.32 7.52
CA ARG A 158 17.36 8.07 6.24
C ARG A 158 16.35 7.65 5.18
N ALA A 159 16.35 8.37 4.06
CA ALA A 159 15.63 7.94 2.87
C ALA A 159 16.38 6.75 2.23
N LEU A 160 15.65 5.66 1.98
CA LEU A 160 16.19 4.47 1.30
C LEU A 160 16.11 4.63 -0.22
N ASP A 161 15.00 5.22 -0.70
CA ASP A 161 14.65 5.32 -2.10
C ASP A 161 14.37 6.78 -2.53
N GLY A 162 14.19 7.01 -3.84
CA GLY A 162 13.85 8.31 -4.43
C GLY A 162 15.04 9.05 -5.04
N PRO A 163 14.88 10.33 -5.45
CA PRO A 163 15.90 11.10 -6.15
C PRO A 163 17.10 11.52 -5.28
N ALA A 164 16.94 11.50 -3.95
CA ALA A 164 17.96 11.89 -2.99
C ALA A 164 17.99 10.91 -1.80
N PRO A 165 18.41 9.64 -2.01
CA PRO A 165 18.57 8.70 -0.91
C PRO A 165 19.74 9.13 -0.02
N GLY A 166 19.66 8.83 1.27
CA GLY A 166 20.67 9.28 2.24
C GLY A 166 20.08 9.83 3.53
N PRO A 167 20.96 10.26 4.44
CA PRO A 167 20.57 10.77 5.75
C PRO A 167 19.74 12.05 5.61
N ARG A 168 18.89 12.28 6.60
CA ARG A 168 18.18 13.53 6.86
C ARG A 168 18.73 14.16 8.13
N THR A 169 18.62 15.48 8.24
CA THR A 169 19.15 16.25 9.38
C THR A 169 18.20 16.29 10.57
N ASP A 170 16.96 15.83 10.39
CA ASP A 170 15.83 15.94 11.31
C ASP A 170 15.32 17.37 11.52
N GLN A 171 15.95 18.36 10.91
CA GLN A 171 15.58 19.77 11.06
C GLN A 171 14.40 20.12 10.14
N ALA A 172 13.54 21.01 10.62
CA ALA A 172 12.43 21.48 9.82
C ALA A 172 12.93 22.45 8.73
N GLY A 173 12.60 22.15 7.48
CA GLY A 173 12.75 23.08 6.36
C GLY A 173 14.16 23.22 5.77
N ASP A 174 15.11 22.36 6.12
CA ASP A 174 16.42 22.30 5.44
C ASP A 174 16.50 21.16 4.42
N ASP A 175 15.91 20.00 4.71
CA ASP A 175 15.73 18.89 3.79
C ASP A 175 14.34 18.23 3.93
N GLY A 176 14.10 17.17 3.16
CA GLY A 176 12.79 16.53 3.08
C GLY A 176 12.31 15.85 4.36
N GLY A 177 13.17 15.63 5.36
CA GLY A 177 12.88 14.81 6.54
C GLY A 177 13.08 15.56 7.85
N GLU A 178 12.07 15.52 8.72
CA GLU A 178 12.10 16.21 10.02
C GLU A 178 11.53 15.32 11.13
N TYR A 179 12.00 15.56 12.36
CA TYR A 179 11.37 15.03 13.57
C TYR A 179 10.82 16.19 14.41
N ASP A 180 9.51 16.19 14.58
CA ASP A 180 8.79 17.14 15.42
C ASP A 180 8.71 16.60 16.85
N VAL A 181 9.52 17.17 17.75
CA VAL A 181 9.57 16.76 19.16
C VAL A 181 8.30 17.09 19.93
N ALA A 182 7.56 18.13 19.55
CA ALA A 182 6.35 18.54 20.26
C ALA A 182 5.22 17.53 20.03
N ASP A 183 5.16 16.99 18.80
CA ASP A 183 4.15 16.01 18.40
C ASP A 183 4.68 14.57 18.31
N ARG A 184 5.95 14.31 18.69
CA ARG A 184 6.62 13.00 18.56
C ARG A 184 6.45 12.39 17.17
N THR A 185 6.54 13.21 16.12
CA THR A 185 6.19 12.81 14.75
C THR A 185 7.38 12.91 13.81
N VAL A 186 7.72 11.81 13.16
CA VAL A 186 8.62 11.79 12.00
C VAL A 186 7.82 12.18 10.77
N ARG A 187 8.26 13.18 10.01
CA ARG A 187 7.65 13.57 8.72
C ARG A 187 8.67 13.45 7.60
N MET A 188 8.25 12.83 6.50
CA MET A 188 9.09 12.57 5.34
C MET A 188 8.37 13.02 4.07
N ARG A 189 8.90 14.05 3.42
CA ARG A 189 8.47 14.52 2.09
C ARG A 189 9.12 13.62 1.05
N VAL A 190 8.30 12.93 0.25
CA VAL A 190 8.76 11.83 -0.62
C VAL A 190 8.41 12.07 -2.09
N GLY A 191 8.94 11.23 -2.97
CA GLY A 191 8.73 11.31 -4.42
C GLY A 191 9.76 12.16 -5.17
N THR A 192 9.71 12.07 -6.50
CA THR A 192 10.63 12.78 -7.38
C THR A 192 10.37 14.29 -7.33
N GLY A 193 11.40 15.09 -7.05
CA GLY A 193 11.29 16.53 -6.92
C GLY A 193 10.83 17.02 -5.55
N ALA A 194 10.79 16.15 -4.53
CA ALA A 194 10.58 16.56 -3.15
C ALA A 194 11.71 17.50 -2.68
N ASP A 195 11.35 18.47 -1.86
CA ASP A 195 12.27 19.43 -1.24
C ASP A 195 11.97 19.58 0.26
N ALA A 196 12.57 20.57 0.90
CA ALA A 196 12.46 20.77 2.33
C ALA A 196 11.07 21.20 2.81
N LEU A 197 10.20 21.66 1.91
CA LEU A 197 8.89 22.21 2.23
C LEU A 197 7.77 21.37 1.63
N ARG A 198 8.01 20.66 0.52
CA ARG A 198 6.97 19.98 -0.26
C ARG A 198 7.40 18.59 -0.68
N GLY A 199 6.44 17.66 -0.62
CA GLY A 199 6.56 16.38 -1.32
C GLY A 199 6.67 16.57 -2.84
N GLY A 200 7.22 15.58 -3.52
CA GLY A 200 7.42 15.58 -4.96
C GLY A 200 6.27 14.93 -5.71
N LEU A 201 6.60 14.09 -6.70
CA LEU A 201 5.66 13.25 -7.42
C LEU A 201 6.02 11.79 -7.21
N LEU A 202 5.07 10.98 -6.71
CA LEU A 202 5.24 9.53 -6.55
C LEU A 202 4.36 8.80 -7.58
N ARG A 203 4.99 8.32 -8.66
CA ARG A 203 4.30 7.77 -9.83
C ARG A 203 3.74 6.36 -9.57
N PRO A 204 2.80 5.88 -10.41
CA PRO A 204 2.37 4.48 -10.39
C PRO A 204 3.55 3.51 -10.39
N GLY A 205 3.56 2.59 -9.43
CA GLY A 205 4.58 1.58 -9.23
C GLY A 205 5.79 2.02 -8.41
N GLU A 206 5.99 3.32 -8.16
CA GLU A 206 7.09 3.85 -7.35
C GLU A 206 6.83 3.67 -5.84
N THR A 207 7.92 3.59 -5.10
CA THR A 207 7.94 3.36 -3.65
C THR A 207 8.60 4.54 -2.94
N ALA A 208 8.02 4.92 -1.82
CA ALA A 208 8.63 5.76 -0.81
C ALA A 208 9.05 4.88 0.37
N ALA A 209 10.35 4.83 0.64
CA ALA A 209 10.89 4.06 1.75
C ALA A 209 11.93 4.84 2.54
N PHE A 210 11.86 4.78 3.86
CA PHE A 210 12.80 5.41 4.78
C PHE A 210 12.93 4.59 6.07
N THR A 211 13.97 4.88 6.83
CA THR A 211 14.24 4.25 8.12
C THR A 211 14.59 5.30 9.17
N PHE A 212 14.33 4.98 10.42
CA PHE A 212 14.78 5.73 11.59
C PHE A 212 14.82 4.79 12.80
N ASP A 213 15.57 5.17 13.82
CA ASP A 213 15.76 4.37 15.02
C ASP A 213 15.10 5.03 16.24
N VAL A 214 14.63 4.21 17.16
CA VAL A 214 14.12 4.63 18.47
C VAL A 214 14.75 3.77 19.57
N VAL A 215 14.79 4.28 20.78
CA VAL A 215 15.15 3.52 21.99
C VAL A 215 13.87 3.17 22.76
N VAL A 216 13.75 1.92 23.23
CA VAL A 216 12.62 1.50 24.07
C VAL A 216 12.78 2.09 25.47
N ASP A 217 11.79 2.85 25.91
CA ASP A 217 11.84 3.53 27.21
C ASP A 217 11.65 2.53 28.37
N PRO A 218 12.14 2.82 29.59
CA PRO A 218 11.96 1.94 30.76
C PRO A 218 10.50 1.69 31.17
N ASP A 219 9.59 2.60 30.80
CA ASP A 219 8.16 2.56 31.06
C ASP A 219 7.34 2.13 29.84
N ALA A 220 7.99 1.54 28.83
CA ALA A 220 7.32 1.06 27.63
C ALA A 220 6.22 0.03 27.96
N PRO A 221 5.09 0.07 27.23
CA PRO A 221 4.05 -0.95 27.37
C PRO A 221 4.55 -2.32 26.87
N GLU A 222 3.87 -3.39 27.30
CA GLU A 222 4.17 -4.77 26.83
C GLU A 222 4.07 -4.94 25.31
N THR A 223 3.36 -4.04 24.62
CA THR A 223 3.28 -4.02 23.16
C THR A 223 3.37 -2.60 22.64
N LEU A 224 4.37 -2.36 21.81
CA LEU A 224 4.53 -1.13 21.04
C LEU A 224 3.85 -1.31 19.68
N ALA A 225 2.94 -0.39 19.32
CA ALA A 225 2.32 -0.34 18.01
C ALA A 225 2.75 0.95 17.30
N ASN A 226 3.48 0.83 16.20
CA ASN A 226 3.92 1.96 15.39
C ASN A 226 3.10 2.04 14.11
N THR A 227 2.59 3.23 13.78
CA THR A 227 1.66 3.44 12.67
C THR A 227 2.06 4.68 11.87
N ALA A 228 2.40 4.46 10.60
CA ALA A 228 2.69 5.53 9.64
C ALA A 228 1.56 5.72 8.64
N HIS A 229 1.33 6.97 8.25
CA HIS A 229 0.33 7.41 7.29
C HIS A 229 0.98 8.12 6.10
N ILE A 230 0.39 8.02 4.92
CA ILE A 230 0.75 8.85 3.76
C ILE A 230 -0.40 9.77 3.33
N ASP A 231 -0.13 11.07 3.29
CA ASP A 231 -0.97 12.13 2.73
C ASP A 231 -0.49 12.50 1.32
N TYR A 232 -1.41 12.85 0.42
CA TYR A 232 -1.10 13.24 -0.96
C TYR A 232 -2.24 14.00 -1.63
N ASP A 233 -1.92 14.70 -2.72
CA ASP A 233 -2.90 15.24 -3.66
C ASP A 233 -3.19 14.23 -4.79
N ALA A 234 -4.47 13.99 -5.04
CA ALA A 234 -5.01 13.27 -6.18
C ALA A 234 -5.78 14.24 -7.09
N LEU A 235 -5.78 13.98 -8.41
CA LEU A 235 -6.58 14.73 -9.38
C LEU A 235 -6.38 16.26 -9.34
N GLY A 236 -5.22 16.72 -8.87
CA GLY A 236 -4.80 18.13 -8.89
C GLY A 236 -5.49 19.05 -7.88
N THR A 237 -6.32 18.53 -6.97
CA THR A 237 -6.90 19.33 -5.86
C THR A 237 -7.55 18.51 -4.74
N LEU A 238 -7.68 17.19 -4.87
CA LEU A 238 -8.27 16.35 -3.82
C LEU A 238 -7.16 15.83 -2.92
N THR A 239 -7.10 16.31 -1.69
CA THR A 239 -6.23 15.73 -0.66
C THR A 239 -6.77 14.36 -0.27
N GLY A 240 -5.93 13.33 -0.34
CA GLY A 240 -6.19 11.97 0.12
C GLY A 240 -5.17 11.56 1.17
N GLN A 241 -5.59 10.71 2.10
CA GLN A 241 -4.72 9.97 3.00
C GLN A 241 -4.86 8.48 2.66
N ASP A 242 -3.91 7.64 3.08
CA ASP A 242 -4.15 6.20 3.07
C ASP A 242 -5.42 5.81 3.85
N GLY A 243 -6.15 4.82 3.30
CA GLY A 243 -7.27 4.20 4.00
C GLY A 243 -6.83 3.16 5.04
N ASP A 244 -5.62 2.59 4.83
CA ASP A 244 -5.04 1.53 5.65
C ASP A 244 -3.57 1.86 5.97
N PRO A 245 -3.29 2.41 7.16
CA PRO A 245 -1.95 2.86 7.49
C PRO A 245 -0.97 1.73 7.75
N ALA A 246 0.31 2.02 7.54
CA ALA A 246 1.40 1.08 7.76
C ALA A 246 1.60 0.84 9.26
N THR A 247 1.11 -0.29 9.79
CA THR A 247 1.18 -0.61 11.21
C THR A 247 2.07 -1.82 11.49
N THR A 248 2.91 -1.74 12.51
CA THR A 248 3.68 -2.87 13.05
C THR A 248 3.53 -2.97 14.56
N ARG A 249 3.73 -4.16 15.12
CA ARG A 249 3.68 -4.39 16.58
C ARG A 249 4.90 -5.14 17.05
N VAL A 250 5.45 -4.73 18.18
CA VAL A 250 6.57 -5.37 18.88
C VAL A 250 6.17 -5.66 20.32
N ALA A 251 6.42 -6.88 20.77
CA ALA A 251 6.33 -7.23 22.18
C ALA A 251 7.57 -6.74 22.92
N VAL A 252 7.38 -6.24 24.14
CA VAL A 252 8.45 -5.70 24.99
C VAL A 252 8.48 -6.40 26.33
N THR A 253 9.68 -6.71 26.83
CA THR A 253 9.93 -7.18 28.19
C THR A 253 10.90 -6.24 28.92
N PRO A 254 10.86 -6.16 30.26
CA PRO A 254 11.93 -5.51 31.02
C PRO A 254 13.29 -6.13 30.69
N ALA A 255 14.34 -5.32 30.67
CA ALA A 255 15.70 -5.85 30.56
C ALA A 255 15.99 -6.81 31.72
N ASP A 256 16.53 -7.99 31.42
CA ASP A 256 16.98 -8.91 32.47
C ASP A 256 18.05 -8.21 33.31
N GLU A 257 17.78 -8.05 34.61
CA GLU A 257 18.82 -7.62 35.55
C GLU A 257 19.97 -8.63 35.45
N PRO A 258 21.24 -8.20 35.29
CA PRO A 258 22.36 -9.12 35.20
C PRO A 258 22.29 -10.08 36.40
N PRO A 259 22.52 -11.39 36.21
CA PRO A 259 22.41 -12.34 37.30
C PRO A 259 23.29 -11.84 38.43
N THR A 260 22.68 -11.59 39.59
CA THR A 260 23.42 -11.27 40.81
C THR A 260 24.52 -12.32 40.92
N PRO A 261 25.81 -11.93 41.07
CA PRO A 261 26.88 -12.93 41.16
C PRO A 261 26.49 -13.91 42.25
N ALA A 262 26.32 -15.18 41.88
CA ALA A 262 26.07 -16.23 42.85
C ALA A 262 27.18 -16.11 43.90
N ALA A 263 26.80 -15.83 45.15
CA ALA A 263 27.73 -15.72 46.25
C ALA A 263 28.65 -16.94 46.21
N GLU A 264 29.92 -16.69 45.94
CA GLU A 264 30.95 -17.69 45.83
C GLU A 264 30.95 -18.53 47.12
N ASN A 265 30.88 -19.84 46.90
CA ASN A 265 30.70 -20.88 47.89
C ASN A 265 31.65 -20.67 49.10
N ALA A 266 31.13 -20.17 50.22
CA ALA A 266 31.85 -20.15 51.48
C ALA A 266 32.12 -21.60 51.89
N ALA A 267 33.38 -22.03 51.76
CA ALA A 267 33.83 -23.37 52.10
C ALA A 267 33.35 -23.77 53.53
N PRO A 268 32.70 -24.93 53.71
CA PRO A 268 32.33 -25.37 55.04
C PRO A 268 33.58 -25.84 55.78
N ARG A 269 33.84 -25.21 56.93
CA ARG A 269 34.84 -25.66 57.89
C ARG A 269 34.53 -27.08 58.35
N THR A 270 35.58 -27.89 58.37
CA THR A 270 35.64 -29.30 58.78
C THR A 270 35.09 -29.51 60.19
N ALA A 271 34.14 -30.44 60.36
CA ALA A 271 33.79 -31.03 61.65
C ALA A 271 33.68 -32.55 61.51
N ALA A 272 34.25 -33.26 62.48
CA ALA A 272 34.46 -34.71 62.52
C ALA A 272 33.16 -35.53 62.75
N PRO A 273 33.13 -36.85 62.45
CA PRO A 273 31.91 -37.65 62.44
C PRO A 273 31.68 -38.45 63.74
N PRO A 274 30.44 -38.89 64.02
CA PRO A 274 30.19 -40.07 64.85
C PRO A 274 29.46 -41.21 64.09
N PRO A 275 29.43 -42.44 64.64
CA PRO A 275 29.49 -43.69 63.88
C PRO A 275 28.11 -44.27 63.51
N GLY A 276 28.13 -45.18 62.54
CA GLY A 276 26.96 -45.61 61.79
C GLY A 276 26.13 -46.75 62.38
N THR A 277 25.06 -47.06 61.62
CA THR A 277 24.42 -48.37 61.49
C THR A 277 23.76 -48.46 60.11
N ASP A 278 24.22 -49.43 59.32
CA ASP A 278 23.79 -49.93 58.00
C ASP A 278 22.32 -50.48 57.96
N PRO A 279 21.81 -51.07 56.84
CA PRO A 279 21.78 -50.65 55.43
C PRO A 279 20.39 -50.87 54.74
N HIS A 280 20.33 -50.67 53.41
CA HIS A 280 19.44 -51.30 52.38
C HIS A 280 18.40 -50.38 51.68
N PRO A 281 18.07 -50.57 50.37
CA PRO A 281 18.93 -50.66 49.19
C PRO A 281 18.53 -49.65 48.08
N ALA A 282 19.32 -49.70 47.00
CA ALA A 282 19.22 -49.00 45.72
C ALA A 282 17.82 -48.76 45.12
N ALA A 283 17.61 -47.53 44.62
CA ALA A 283 16.72 -47.26 43.50
C ALA A 283 17.46 -46.42 42.44
N SER A 284 17.79 -47.10 41.34
CA SER A 284 18.42 -46.56 40.15
C SER A 284 17.44 -45.65 39.40
N ALA A 285 17.69 -44.34 39.39
CA ALA A 285 16.94 -43.40 38.56
C ALA A 285 17.61 -43.30 37.17
N ARG A 286 17.15 -44.16 36.24
CA ARG A 286 17.44 -44.03 34.81
C ARG A 286 16.81 -42.74 34.27
N ALA A 287 17.62 -41.96 33.56
CA ALA A 287 17.22 -40.83 32.73
C ALA A 287 16.08 -41.22 31.76
N ARG A 288 15.06 -40.36 31.64
CA ARG A 288 14.04 -40.42 30.59
C ARG A 288 14.43 -39.46 29.47
N PRO A 289 14.42 -39.88 28.18
CA PRO A 289 14.56 -38.96 27.07
C PRO A 289 13.21 -38.29 26.74
N VAL A 290 13.27 -37.03 26.35
CA VAL A 290 12.16 -36.26 25.77
C VAL A 290 12.10 -36.56 24.25
N PRO A 291 10.96 -36.94 23.65
CA PRO A 291 10.84 -36.98 22.21
C PRO A 291 10.24 -35.67 21.68
N VAL A 292 10.97 -35.04 20.76
CA VAL A 292 10.48 -34.02 19.84
C VAL A 292 10.16 -34.70 18.50
N LEU A 293 9.17 -34.16 17.79
CA LEU A 293 8.92 -34.32 16.34
C LEU A 293 8.05 -35.50 15.89
N THR A 294 6.78 -35.21 15.54
CA THR A 294 6.10 -35.63 14.29
C THR A 294 4.59 -35.30 14.34
N ALA A 295 4.17 -34.17 13.76
CA ALA A 295 2.75 -33.93 13.44
C ALA A 295 2.47 -32.91 12.31
N PHE A 296 3.45 -32.09 11.88
CA PHE A 296 3.16 -30.99 10.94
C PHE A 296 3.31 -31.33 9.44
N CYS A 297 3.89 -32.47 9.06
CA CYS A 297 4.11 -32.80 7.64
C CYS A 297 2.91 -33.45 6.92
N ALA A 298 1.90 -33.95 7.63
CA ALA A 298 0.79 -34.68 7.00
C ALA A 298 -0.31 -33.76 6.41
N LEU A 299 -0.48 -32.53 6.92
CA LEU A 299 -1.55 -31.62 6.48
C LEU A 299 -1.24 -30.91 5.15
N ILE A 300 0.04 -30.60 4.88
CA ILE A 300 0.46 -29.84 3.70
C ILE A 300 0.35 -30.66 2.41
N VAL A 301 0.56 -31.98 2.49
CA VAL A 301 0.48 -32.88 1.33
C VAL A 301 -0.97 -33.09 0.86
N ILE A 302 -1.95 -33.04 1.77
CA ILE A 302 -3.37 -33.20 1.43
C ILE A 302 -3.93 -31.93 0.77
N ALA A 303 -3.49 -30.74 1.20
CA ALA A 303 -3.93 -29.47 0.61
C ALA A 303 -3.43 -29.28 -0.84
N LEU A 304 -2.19 -29.69 -1.15
CA LEU A 304 -1.64 -29.62 -2.50
C LEU A 304 -2.31 -30.60 -3.49
N ALA A 305 -2.77 -31.77 -3.01
CA ALA A 305 -3.50 -32.72 -3.85
C ALA A 305 -4.91 -32.22 -4.24
N ILE A 306 -5.58 -31.47 -3.36
CA ILE A 306 -6.93 -30.92 -3.62
C ILE A 306 -6.87 -29.79 -4.67
N VAL A 307 -5.85 -28.94 -4.60
CA VAL A 307 -5.65 -27.85 -5.58
C VAL A 307 -5.30 -28.40 -6.97
N ALA A 308 -4.49 -29.47 -7.06
CA ALA A 308 -4.15 -30.10 -8.33
C ALA A 308 -5.37 -30.73 -9.04
N VAL A 309 -6.29 -31.35 -8.29
CA VAL A 309 -7.52 -31.95 -8.84
C VAL A 309 -8.53 -30.88 -9.30
N ALA A 310 -8.60 -29.74 -8.61
CA ALA A 310 -9.45 -28.61 -9.03
C ALA A 310 -8.95 -27.95 -10.33
N VAL A 311 -7.63 -27.79 -10.48
CA VAL A 311 -7.02 -27.20 -11.68
C VAL A 311 -7.17 -28.12 -12.90
N LEU A 312 -7.05 -29.44 -12.76
CA LEU A 312 -7.27 -30.38 -13.88
C LEU A 312 -8.74 -30.45 -14.34
N ARG A 313 -9.72 -30.30 -13.44
CA ARG A 313 -11.15 -30.28 -13.82
C ARG A 313 -11.54 -29.03 -14.61
N SER A 314 -10.89 -27.89 -14.37
CA SER A 314 -11.18 -26.63 -15.07
C SER A 314 -10.70 -26.60 -16.53
N ARG A 315 -9.71 -27.43 -16.90
CA ARG A 315 -9.10 -27.43 -18.25
C ARG A 315 -9.76 -28.35 -19.27
N ASN A 316 -10.70 -29.22 -18.86
CA ASN A 316 -11.31 -30.23 -19.73
C ASN A 316 -12.75 -29.93 -20.21
N MET A 317 -13.28 -28.71 -19.98
CA MET A 317 -14.55 -28.32 -20.59
C MET A 317 -14.36 -27.77 -22.00
N ALA A 318 -14.34 -28.68 -22.98
CA ALA A 318 -14.53 -28.35 -24.40
C ALA A 318 -16.00 -28.00 -24.68
N PRO A 319 -16.29 -27.10 -25.66
CA PRO A 319 -17.65 -26.67 -25.95
C PRO A 319 -18.46 -27.78 -26.65
N VAL A 320 -19.64 -28.07 -26.12
CA VAL A 320 -20.65 -28.91 -26.76
C VAL A 320 -21.23 -28.15 -27.95
N ALA A 321 -20.90 -28.58 -29.17
CA ALA A 321 -21.54 -28.13 -30.39
C ALA A 321 -23.02 -28.55 -30.40
N ARG A 322 -23.92 -27.58 -30.51
CA ARG A 322 -25.36 -27.81 -30.64
C ARG A 322 -25.85 -27.28 -31.99
N THR A 323 -25.64 -28.06 -33.05
CA THR A 323 -26.32 -27.87 -34.34
C THR A 323 -27.54 -28.79 -34.39
N GLY A 324 -28.68 -28.25 -33.95
CA GLY A 324 -30.01 -28.83 -34.13
C GLY A 324 -30.76 -28.11 -35.26
N ARG A 325 -31.17 -28.89 -36.25
CA ARG A 325 -31.82 -28.52 -37.51
C ARG A 325 -33.35 -28.45 -37.34
N HIS A 326 -34.02 -27.39 -37.79
CA HIS A 326 -35.44 -27.36 -38.20
C HIS A 326 -35.65 -26.13 -39.11
N ARG A 327 -35.73 -26.27 -40.45
CA ARG A 327 -36.94 -26.45 -41.29
C ARG A 327 -38.13 -25.55 -40.89
N ARG A 328 -38.32 -24.43 -41.60
CA ARG A 328 -39.26 -24.28 -42.74
C ARG A 328 -38.85 -23.08 -43.58
#